data_AF-A0A543IU49-F1
#
_entry.id   AF-A0A543IU49-F1
#
_cell.length_a   1.000
_cell.length_b   1.000
_cell.length_c   1.000
_cell.angle_alpha   90.00
_cell.angle_beta   90.00
_cell.angle_gamma   90.00
#
_symmetry.space_group_name_H-M   'P 1'
#
loop_
_entity.id
_entity.type
_entity.pdbx_description
1 polymer ?
#
loop_
_entity_poly.entity_id
_entity_poly.type
_entity_poly.pdbx_seq_one_letter_code
_entity_poly.pdbx_strand_id
1 'polypeptide(L)'
;MKRIPEERSPTGKPMVPATPRDVLHIRIGSFILLFTLAFGTLAFVLGVTVLGILLYLIAIGTIVDIVLAVRRQRRLGGSPEGLE
;
A
#
# COMPACT_ATOMS: atom_id res chain seq x y z
N MET A 1 -17.66 1.00 -30.67
CA MET A 1 -16.68 1.10 -29.56
C MET A 1 -15.32 1.46 -30.14
N LYS A 2 -14.90 2.72 -29.98
CA LYS A 2 -13.60 3.21 -30.45
C LYS A 2 -12.55 2.69 -29.47
N ARG A 3 -11.70 1.74 -29.87
CA ARG A 3 -10.59 1.26 -29.00
C ARG A 3 -9.61 2.43 -28.86
N ILE A 4 -9.58 3.04 -27.67
CA ILE A 4 -8.53 3.99 -27.30
C ILE A 4 -7.24 3.16 -27.27
N PRO A 5 -6.16 3.58 -27.95
CA PRO A 5 -4.93 2.82 -27.97
C PRO A 5 -4.41 2.66 -26.54
N GLU A 6 -4.26 1.41 -26.08
CA GLU A 6 -3.64 1.10 -24.79
C GLU A 6 -2.26 1.76 -24.74
N GLU A 7 -2.04 2.59 -23.72
CA GLU A 7 -0.75 3.24 -23.52
C GLU A 7 0.30 2.15 -23.27
N ARG A 8 1.34 2.11 -24.10
CA ARG A 8 2.41 1.11 -24.03
C ARG A 8 3.67 1.76 -23.52
N SER A 9 4.38 1.03 -22.65
CA SER A 9 5.70 1.45 -22.18
C SER A 9 6.69 1.55 -23.35
N PRO A 10 7.85 2.22 -23.18
CA PRO A 10 8.94 2.23 -24.17
C PRO A 10 9.45 0.83 -24.58
N THR A 11 9.12 -0.19 -23.78
CA THR A 11 9.43 -1.61 -24.02
C THR A 11 8.26 -2.40 -24.60
N GLY A 12 7.19 -1.73 -25.03
CA GLY A 12 6.02 -2.34 -25.69
C GLY A 12 5.07 -3.10 -24.77
N LYS A 13 5.26 -3.01 -23.44
CA LYS A 13 4.40 -3.67 -22.45
C LYS A 13 3.15 -2.83 -22.21
N PRO A 14 1.96 -3.43 -21.99
CA PRO A 14 0.77 -2.70 -21.57
C PRO A 14 1.10 -1.92 -20.29
N MET A 15 0.95 -0.59 -20.29
CA MET A 15 1.07 0.18 -19.05
C MET A 15 -0.23 0.03 -18.27
N VAL A 16 -0.10 -0.59 -17.10
CA VAL A 16 -1.18 -0.64 -16.11
C VAL A 16 -1.02 0.61 -15.23
N PRO A 17 -2.09 1.37 -14.92
CA PRO A 17 -2.01 2.60 -14.14
C PRO A 17 -1.37 2.42 -12.75
N ALA A 18 -1.37 1.19 -12.24
CA ALA A 18 -0.72 0.81 -11.00
C ALA A 18 0.54 -0.04 -11.28
N THR A 19 1.70 0.41 -10.79
CA THR A 19 2.90 -0.43 -10.76
C THR A 19 2.60 -1.67 -9.90
N PRO A 20 2.84 -2.91 -10.37
CA PRO A 20 2.55 -4.13 -9.60
C PRO A 20 3.18 -4.14 -8.19
N ARG A 21 4.34 -3.48 -8.07
CA ARG A 21 5.04 -3.26 -6.81
C ARG A 21 4.21 -2.45 -5.81
N ASP A 22 3.55 -1.38 -6.23
CA ASP A 22 2.81 -0.50 -5.31
C ASP A 22 1.57 -1.21 -4.74
N VAL A 23 0.89 -2.03 -5.58
CA VAL A 23 -0.23 -2.87 -5.13
C VAL A 23 0.22 -3.88 -4.07
N LEU A 24 1.43 -4.45 -4.24
CA LEU A 24 2.00 -5.38 -3.28
C LEU A 24 2.30 -4.69 -1.94
N HIS A 25 2.87 -3.48 -1.96
CA HIS A 25 3.16 -2.71 -0.73
C HIS A 25 1.87 -2.36 0.01
N ILE A 26 0.82 -1.96 -0.71
CA ILE A 26 -0.50 -1.68 -0.11
C ILE A 26 -1.10 -2.96 0.51
N ARG A 27 -1.09 -4.08 -0.21
CA ARG A 27 -1.66 -5.35 0.28
C ARG A 27 -0.88 -5.90 1.48
N ILE A 28 0.42 -6.09 1.32
CA ILE A 28 1.28 -6.61 2.40
C ILE A 28 1.25 -5.67 3.61
N GLY A 29 1.35 -4.36 3.36
CA GLY A 29 1.27 -3.36 4.41
C GLY A 29 -0.05 -3.44 5.19
N SER A 30 -1.18 -3.64 4.51
CA SER A 30 -2.49 -3.80 5.18
C SER A 30 -2.53 -5.03 6.10
N PHE A 31 -1.95 -6.16 5.67
CA PHE A 31 -1.83 -7.35 6.52
C PHE A 31 -0.94 -7.09 7.74
N ILE A 32 0.23 -6.48 7.53
CA ILE A 32 1.16 -6.12 8.61
C ILE A 32 0.47 -5.18 9.60
N LEU A 33 -0.31 -4.20 9.12
CA LEU A 33 -1.04 -3.27 9.97
C LEU A 33 -2.02 -3.98 10.90
N LEU A 34 -2.79 -4.92 10.35
CA LEU A 34 -3.77 -5.68 11.13
C LEU A 34 -3.09 -6.44 12.27
N PHE A 35 -2.01 -7.17 11.97
CA PHE A 35 -1.29 -7.95 12.98
C PHE A 35 -0.57 -7.07 14.01
N THR A 36 0.09 -5.98 13.56
CA THR A 36 0.80 -5.08 14.47
C THR A 36 -0.14 -4.35 15.42
N LEU A 37 -1.33 -3.96 14.96
CA LEU A 37 -2.34 -3.35 15.83
C LEU A 37 -2.96 -4.38 16.79
N ALA A 38 -3.32 -5.56 16.31
CA ALA A 38 -3.92 -6.60 17.14
C ALA A 38 -2.95 -7.10 18.22
N PHE A 39 -1.73 -7.46 17.84
CA PHE A 39 -0.72 -7.91 18.80
C PHE A 39 -0.14 -6.77 19.63
N GLY A 40 -0.03 -5.56 19.08
CA GLY A 40 0.45 -4.38 19.81
C GLY A 40 -0.48 -4.03 20.97
N THR A 41 -1.79 -3.97 20.70
CA THR A 41 -2.80 -3.74 21.75
C THR A 41 -2.82 -4.87 22.77
N LEU A 42 -2.75 -6.14 22.32
CA LEU A 42 -2.65 -7.29 23.22
C LEU A 42 -1.39 -7.25 24.11
N ALA A 43 -0.23 -6.86 23.55
CA ALA A 43 1.02 -6.76 24.30
C ALA A 43 0.92 -5.74 25.44
N PHE A 44 0.24 -4.61 25.22
CA PHE A 44 -0.02 -3.64 26.29
C PHE A 44 -0.96 -4.18 27.36
N VAL A 45 -2.02 -4.90 26.99
CA VAL A 45 -2.93 -5.55 27.94
C VAL A 45 -2.19 -6.57 28.82
N LEU A 46 -1.24 -7.29 28.24
CA LEU A 46 -0.41 -8.28 28.94
C LEU A 46 0.78 -7.67 29.71
N GLY A 47 0.94 -6.34 29.69
CA GLY A 47 2.05 -5.65 30.36
C GLY A 47 3.41 -5.77 29.64
N VAL A 48 3.45 -6.38 28.45
CA VAL A 48 4.65 -6.52 27.61
C VAL A 48 4.90 -5.24 26.81
N THR A 49 5.12 -4.15 27.54
CA THR A 49 5.13 -2.77 27.01
C THR A 49 6.18 -2.55 25.92
N VAL A 50 7.38 -3.15 26.06
CA VAL A 50 8.46 -3.03 25.06
C VAL A 50 8.03 -3.61 23.70
N LEU A 51 7.39 -4.79 23.71
CA LEU A 51 6.88 -5.41 22.49
C LEU A 51 5.76 -4.57 21.87
N GLY A 52 4.85 -4.03 22.70
CA GLY A 52 3.79 -3.13 22.26
C GLY A 52 4.34 -1.90 21.53
N ILE A 53 5.35 -1.23 22.12
CA ILE A 53 6.02 -0.07 21.50
C ILE A 53 6.65 -0.45 20.16
N LEU A 54 7.38 -1.57 20.09
CA LEU A 54 8.01 -2.03 18.85
C LEU A 54 6.98 -2.30 17.75
N LEU A 55 5.88 -2.98 18.07
CA LEU A 55 4.82 -3.27 17.10
C LEU A 55 4.16 -1.99 16.58
N TYR A 56 3.94 -1.00 17.44
CA TYR A 56 3.42 0.30 17.03
C TYR A 56 4.39 1.08 16.13
N LEU A 57 5.70 1.02 16.39
CA LEU A 57 6.69 1.62 15.49
C LEU A 57 6.66 0.98 14.10
N ILE A 58 6.53 -0.35 14.02
CA ILE A 58 6.36 -1.08 12.75
C ILE A 58 5.06 -0.66 12.06
N ALA A 59 3.96 -0.52 12.80
CA ALA A 59 2.69 -0.06 12.25
C ALA A 59 2.83 1.34 11.63
N ILE A 60 3.48 2.29 12.31
CA ILE A 60 3.75 3.63 11.79
C ILE A 60 4.57 3.58 10.51
N GLY A 61 5.66 2.80 10.49
CA GLY A 61 6.49 2.64 9.28
C GLY A 61 5.68 2.07 8.10
N THR A 62 4.80 1.11 8.39
CA THR A 62 3.92 0.51 7.39
C THR A 62 2.89 1.51 6.83
N ILE A 63 2.30 2.36 7.68
CA ILE A 63 1.41 3.45 7.23
C ILE A 63 2.15 4.37 6.27
N VAL A 64 3.38 4.78 6.61
CA VAL A 64 4.20 5.66 5.77
C VAL A 64 4.45 5.03 4.40
N ASP A 65 4.83 3.75 4.36
CA ASP A 65 5.07 3.01 3.11
C ASP A 65 3.81 2.95 2.22
N ILE A 66 2.66 2.61 2.80
CA ILE A 66 1.36 2.61 2.11
C ILE A 66 1.04 4.01 1.56
N VAL A 67 1.17 5.05 2.38
CA VAL A 67 0.89 6.43 1.96
C VAL A 67 1.78 6.85 0.81
N LEU A 68 3.07 6.49 0.84
CA LEU A 68 4.00 6.75 -0.26
C LEU A 68 3.61 5.99 -1.52
N ALA A 69 3.21 4.72 -1.41
CA ALA A 69 2.72 3.92 -2.53
C ALA A 69 1.45 4.52 -3.15
N VAL A 70 0.48 4.93 -2.33
CA VAL A 70 -0.75 5.60 -2.78
C VAL A 70 -0.45 6.94 -3.44
N ARG A 71 0.45 7.75 -2.88
CA ARG A 71 0.87 9.03 -3.49
C ARG A 71 1.57 8.80 -4.83
N ARG A 72 2.36 7.74 -4.96
CA ARG A 72 3.02 7.36 -6.21
C ARG A 72 1.99 6.96 -7.26
N GLN A 73 1.00 6.13 -6.90
CA GLN A 73 -0.12 5.77 -7.79
C GLN A 73 -0.91 6.98 -8.27
N ARG A 74 -1.23 7.93 -7.37
CA ARG A 74 -1.94 9.17 -7.73
C ARG A 74 -1.17 10.05 -8.69
N ARG A 75 0.17 10.11 -8.57
CA ARG A 75 1.03 10.87 -9.49
C ARG A 75 1.18 10.22 -10.87
N LEU A 76 1.04 8.91 -10.95
CA LEU A 76 1.15 8.14 -12.20
C LEU A 76 -0.17 8.10 -13.00
N GLY A 77 -1.19 8.88 -12.62
CA GLY A 77 -2.45 8.95 -13.35
C GLY A 77 -3.43 7.79 -13.06
N GLY A 78 -3.16 6.95 -12.06
CA GLY A 78 -4.07 5.89 -11.61
C GLY A 78 -5.28 6.40 -10.81
N SER A 79 -5.89 7.50 -11.23
CA SER A 79 -7.15 7.98 -10.65
C SER A 79 -8.31 7.09 -11.14
N PRO A 80 -9.23 6.64 -10.26
CA PRO A 80 -10.41 5.85 -10.64
C PRO A 80 -11.38 6.56 -11.61
N GLU A 81 -11.20 7.86 -11.85
CA GLU A 81 -12.07 8.72 -12.67
C GLU A 81 -12.00 8.43 -14.17
N GLY A 82 -11.13 7.52 -14.62
CA GLY A 82 -11.07 7.07 -16.03
C GLY A 82 -12.00 5.91 -16.39
N LEU A 83 -12.94 5.53 -15.51
CA LEU A 83 -13.86 4.41 -15.69
C LEU A 83 -15.34 4.82 -15.87
N GLU A 84 -15.61 6.11 -16.13
CA GLU A 84 -16.94 6.59 -16.56
C GLU A 84 -16.97 6.96 -18.05
#